data_AF-A0A9D7HS24-F1
#
_entry.id   AF-A0A9D7HS24-F1
#
_cell.length_a   1.000
_cell.length_b   1.000
_cell.length_c   1.000
_cell.angle_alpha   90.00
_cell.angle_beta   90.00
_cell.angle_gamma   90.00
#
_symmetry.space_group_name_H-M   'P 1'
#
loop_
_entity.id
_entity.type
_entity.pdbx_description
1 polymer ?
#
loop_
_entity_poly.entity_id
_entity_poly.type
_entity_poly.pdbx_seq_one_letter_code
_entity_poly.pdbx_strand_id
1 'polypeptide(L)' 'MRHASLIHHLARHRGVFGHLLSSADPEEQRWRAAPEKWCLLETVCHLYDEEREDFHARLQHALETPDTPQPRPTRRVG' A
#
# COMPACT_ATOMS: atom_id res chain seq x y z
N MET A 1 16.60 -18.45 -6.48
CA MET A 1 15.55 -17.75 -7.25
C MET A 1 16.05 -16.35 -7.61
N ARG A 2 15.98 -15.93 -8.89
CA ARG A 2 16.48 -14.60 -9.32
C ARG A 2 15.43 -13.51 -9.05
N HIS A 3 15.30 -13.07 -7.80
CA HIS A 3 14.35 -12.03 -7.39
C HIS A 3 14.78 -10.60 -7.79
N ALA A 4 15.97 -10.45 -8.38
CA ALA A 4 16.53 -9.13 -8.71
C ALA A 4 15.62 -8.29 -9.62
N SER A 5 14.92 -8.91 -10.57
CA SER A 5 13.96 -8.18 -11.43
C SER A 5 12.75 -7.68 -10.64
N LEU A 6 12.17 -8.51 -9.78
CA LEU A 6 11.03 -8.13 -8.93
C LEU A 6 11.40 -6.99 -7.98
N ILE A 7 12.58 -7.06 -7.34
CA ILE A 7 13.09 -5.99 -6.47
C ILE A 7 13.27 -4.70 -7.27
N HIS A 8 13.81 -4.79 -8.48
CA HIS A 8 13.97 -3.62 -9.36
C HIS A 8 12.63 -2.98 -9.73
N HIS A 9 11.61 -3.78 -10.06
CA HIS A 9 10.27 -3.28 -10.35
C HIS A 9 9.63 -2.60 -9.14
N LEU A 10 9.72 -3.20 -7.95
CA LEU A 10 9.20 -2.62 -6.71
C LEU A 10 9.91 -1.30 -6.36
N ALA A 11 11.23 -1.21 -6.55
CA ALA A 11 11.98 0.01 -6.32
C ALA A 11 11.49 1.18 -7.19
N ARG A 12 11.04 0.91 -8.42
CA ARG A 12 10.49 1.94 -9.33
C ARG A 12 9.14 2.49 -8.84
N HIS A 13 8.35 1.73 -8.11
CA HIS A 13 7.01 2.18 -7.66
C HIS A 13 7.07 3.42 -6.78
N ARG A 14 8.13 3.61 -5.97
CA ARG A 14 8.33 4.85 -5.19
C ARG A 14 8.27 6.10 -6.06
N GLY A 15 8.95 6.09 -7.21
CA GLY A 15 8.95 7.21 -8.14
C GLY A 15 7.58 7.42 -8.79
N VAL A 16 6.89 6.33 -9.15
CA VAL A 16 5.54 6.38 -9.74
C VAL A 16 4.54 7.00 -8.77
N PHE A 17 4.50 6.53 -7.52
CA PHE A 17 3.62 7.11 -6.49
C PHE A 17 3.95 8.57 -6.21
N GLY A 18 5.24 8.92 -6.14
CA GLY A 18 5.65 10.31 -5.99
C GLY A 18 5.06 11.21 -7.08
N HIS A 19 5.20 10.85 -8.36
CA HIS A 19 4.67 11.66 -9.46
C HIS A 19 3.13 11.66 -9.52
N LEU A 20 2.49 10.53 -9.23
CA LEU A 20 1.03 10.41 -9.30
C LEU A 20 0.33 11.23 -8.20
N LEU A 21 0.92 11.30 -7.01
CA LEU A 21 0.29 11.86 -5.82
C LEU A 21 0.67 13.32 -5.54
N SER A 22 1.81 13.78 -6.07
CA SER A 22 2.31 15.13 -5.80
C SER A 22 1.74 16.23 -6.69
N SER A 23 1.03 15.87 -7.77
CA SER A 23 0.43 16.85 -8.68
C SER A 23 -0.92 17.40 -8.22
N ALA A 24 -1.56 16.75 -7.24
CA ALA A 24 -2.89 17.14 -6.75
C ALA A 24 -2.79 18.29 -5.75
N ASP A 25 -3.65 19.29 -5.88
CA ASP A 25 -3.75 20.38 -4.92
C ASP A 25 -4.48 19.94 -3.62
N PRO A 26 -4.46 20.76 -2.55
CA PRO A 26 -5.07 20.38 -1.28
C PRO A 26 -6.59 20.12 -1.33
N GLU A 27 -7.32 20.74 -2.25
CA GLU A 27 -8.76 20.51 -2.43
C GLU A 27 -8.99 19.17 -3.14
N GLU A 28 -8.26 18.91 -4.23
CA GLU A 28 -8.29 17.65 -4.97
C GLU A 28 -7.90 16.47 -4.07
N GLN A 29 -6.90 16.64 -3.19
CA GLN A 29 -6.48 15.62 -2.24
C GLN A 29 -7.59 15.19 -1.27
N ARG A 30 -8.52 16.10 -0.94
CA ARG A 30 -9.62 15.88 0.01
C ARG A 30 -10.96 15.62 -0.66
N TRP A 31 -11.03 15.80 -1.97
CA TRP A 31 -12.24 15.56 -2.75
C TRP A 31 -12.63 14.07 -2.69
N ARG A 32 -13.93 13.81 -2.53
CA ARG A 32 -14.53 12.48 -2.52
C ARG A 32 -15.51 12.35 -3.68
N ALA A 33 -15.43 11.23 -4.39
CA ALA A 33 -16.37 10.93 -5.48
C ALA A 33 -17.81 10.71 -4.99
N ALA A 34 -17.97 10.22 -3.76
CA ALA A 34 -19.24 10.10 -3.05
C ALA A 34 -18.98 10.09 -1.52
N PRO A 35 -19.98 10.38 -0.66
CA PRO A 35 -19.79 10.49 0.78
C PRO A 35 -19.16 9.27 1.46
N GLU A 36 -19.40 8.07 0.91
CA GLU A 36 -18.91 6.78 1.41
C GLU A 36 -17.57 6.33 0.78
N LYS A 37 -17.01 7.11 -0.15
CA LYS A 37 -15.74 6.80 -0.82
C LYS A 37 -14.60 7.55 -0.16
N TRP A 38 -13.42 6.93 -0.17
CA TRP A 38 -12.20 7.57 0.29
C TRP A 38 -11.76 8.65 -0.68
N CYS A 39 -11.19 9.74 -0.14
CA CYS A 39 -10.42 10.68 -0.94
C CYS A 39 -9.00 10.16 -1.19
N LEU A 40 -8.24 10.94 -1.98
CA LEU A 40 -6.84 10.62 -2.27
C LEU A 40 -6.00 10.56 -1.00
N LEU A 41 -6.16 11.55 -0.11
CA LEU A 41 -5.41 11.60 1.16
C LEU A 41 -5.70 10.38 2.04
N GLU A 42 -6.96 9.99 2.19
CA GLU A 42 -7.38 8.82 2.96
C GLU A 42 -6.78 7.53 2.38
N THR A 43 -6.77 7.41 1.05
CA THR A 43 -6.14 6.28 0.35
C THR A 43 -4.64 6.21 0.65
N VAL A 44 -3.92 7.32 0.57
CA VAL A 44 -2.48 7.37 0.84
C VAL A 44 -2.16 7.06 2.31
N CYS A 45 -2.93 7.61 3.25
CA CYS A 45 -2.78 7.30 4.67
C CYS A 45 -3.01 5.81 4.94
N HIS A 46 -4.03 5.20 4.32
CA HIS A 46 -4.26 3.77 4.46
C HIS A 46 -3.12 2.92 3.90
N LEU A 47 -2.58 3.26 2.72
CA LEU A 47 -1.42 2.57 2.16
C LEU A 47 -0.19 2.68 3.08
N TYR A 48 0.00 3.84 3.72
CA TYR A 48 1.09 4.04 4.68
C TYR A 48 0.91 3.16 5.94
N ASP A 49 -0.31 3.06 6.46
CA ASP A 49 -0.63 2.19 7.59
C ASP A 49 -0.39 0.71 7.21
N GLU A 50 -0.92 0.26 6.07
CA GLU A 50 -0.75 -1.11 5.58
C GLU A 50 0.73 -1.48 5.37
N GLU A 51 1.55 -0.61 4.78
CA GLU A 51 2.98 -0.86 4.60
C GLU A 51 3.70 -1.11 5.94
N ARG A 52 3.29 -0.39 6.99
CA ARG A 52 3.91 -0.45 8.32
C ARG A 52 3.40 -1.60 9.17
N GLU A 53 2.12 -1.89 9.09
CA GLU A 53 1.44 -2.77 10.03
C GLU A 53 1.27 -4.19 9.47
N ASP A 54 0.97 -4.33 8.17
CA ASP A 54 0.44 -5.57 7.61
C ASP A 54 1.28 -6.13 6.44
N PHE A 55 1.73 -5.27 5.52
CA PHE A 55 2.42 -5.68 4.29
C PHE A 55 3.70 -6.48 4.55
N HIS A 56 4.59 -5.96 5.41
CA HIS A 56 5.87 -6.63 5.69
C HIS A 56 5.66 -8.02 6.28
N ALA A 57 4.80 -8.14 7.31
CA ALA A 57 4.51 -9.42 7.95
C ALA A 57 3.90 -10.44 6.97
N ARG A 58 2.99 -9.98 6.11
CA ARG A 58 2.35 -10.81 5.08
C ARG A 58 3.32 -11.24 3.98
N LEU A 59 4.20 -10.34 3.54
CA LEU A 59 5.23 -10.64 2.55
C LEU A 59 6.22 -11.68 3.10
N GLN A 60 6.67 -11.50 4.34
CA GLN A 60 7.56 -12.45 5.00
C GLN A 60 6.90 -13.82 5.11
N HIS A 61 5.64 -13.89 5.57
CA HIS A 61 4.87 -15.14 5.61
C HIS A 61 4.78 -15.83 4.25
N ALA A 62 4.49 -15.07 3.19
CA ALA A 62 4.38 -15.62 1.84
C ALA A 62 5.70 -16.20 1.31
N LEU A 63 6.83 -15.63 1.73
CA LEU A 63 8.17 -16.06 1.30
C LEU A 63 8.72 -17.22 2.15
N GLU A 64 8.44 -17.23 3.45
CA GLU A 64 9.07 -18.14 4.41
C GLU A 64 8.17 -19.30 4.83
N THR A 65 6.85 -19.08 4.88
CA THR A 65 5.87 -20.06 5.39
C THR A 65 4.63 -20.16 4.50
N PRO A 66 4.75 -20.46 3.19
CA PRO A 66 3.63 -20.43 2.25
C PRO A 66 2.55 -21.47 2.55
N ASP A 67 2.90 -22.59 3.18
CA ASP A 67 1.98 -23.70 3.46
C ASP A 67 1.18 -23.53 4.76
N THR A 68 1.45 -22.47 5.54
CA THR A 68 0.74 -22.19 6.79
C THR A 68 -0.32 -21.10 6.59
N PRO A 69 -1.41 -21.09 7.38
CA PRO A 69 -2.42 -20.05 7.30
C PRO A 69 -1.84 -18.67 7.60
N GLN A 70 -2.22 -17.68 6.79
CA GLN A 70 -1.73 -16.30 6.93
C GLN A 70 -2.20 -15.67 8.25
N PRO A 71 -1.38 -14.83 8.91
CA PRO A 71 -1.80 -14.09 10.09
C PRO A 71 -2.99 -13.17 9.81
N ARG A 72 -3.82 -12.96 10.83
CA ARG A 72 -4.92 -11.98 10.77
C ARG A 72 -4.34 -10.57 10.65
N PRO A 73 -5.00 -9.69 9.88
CA PRO A 73 -4.56 -8.30 9.78
C PRO A 73 -4.64 -7.60 11.13
N THR A 74 -3.69 -6.71 11.37
CA THR A 74 -3.57 -5.94 12.62
C THR A 74 -4.71 -4.93 12.77
N ARG A 75 -5.25 -4.44 11.65
CA ARG A 75 -6.37 -3.50 11.62
C ARG A 75 -7.56 -4.08 10.84
N ARG A 76 -8.78 -3.90 11.36
CA ARG A 76 -9.99 -4.13 10.54
C ARG A 76 -10.08 -2.96 9.56
N VAL A 77 -10.09 -3.26 8.26
CA VAL A 77 -10.42 -2.29 7.22
C VAL A 77 -11.81 -1.72 7.56
N GLY A 78 -11.86 -0.43 7.86
CA GLY A 78 -13.07 0.30 8.26
C GLY A 78 -13.93 0.68 7.07
#